data_AF-A0A7S2MEA6-F1
#
_entry.id   AF-A0A7S2MEA6-F1
#
_cell.length_a   1.000
_cell.length_b   1.000
_cell.length_c   1.000
_cell.angle_alpha   90.00
_cell.angle_beta   90.00
_cell.angle_gamma   90.00
#
_symmetry.space_group_name_H-M   'P 1'
#
loop_
_entity.id
_entity.type
_entity.pdbx_description
1 polymer ?
#
loop_
_entity_poly.entity_id
_entity_poly.type
_entity_poly.pdbx_seq_one_letter_code
_entity_poly.pdbx_strand_id
1 'polypeptide(L)'
;FNDGSCSYAGCTDSTKSNFDSKATFDDGLCASGPGPGPDRRRKLTDGCMDPEASNYCSTATSHQSSHCQYNIVGCTDSAAFNYLAVAQQDSGTCSFPTYGCTVPSARNFDSSAQILLGCQYDVTGCPDSRAVNYNLAASIDDST
;
A
#
# COMPACT_ATOMS: atom_id res chain seq x y z
N PHE A 1 -21.42 6.65 -9.86
CA PHE A 1 -21.99 7.24 -8.63
C PHE A 1 -21.40 8.65 -8.53
N ASN A 2 -22.19 9.72 -8.38
CA ASN A 2 -21.68 11.06 -8.05
C ASN A 2 -22.03 11.25 -6.58
N ASP A 3 -21.06 11.12 -5.69
CA ASP A 3 -21.24 11.20 -4.23
C ASP A 3 -21.26 12.66 -3.71
N GLY A 4 -21.18 13.65 -4.61
CA GLY A 4 -21.17 15.06 -4.24
C GLY A 4 -19.80 15.57 -3.77
N SER A 5 -18.73 14.78 -3.88
CA SER A 5 -17.36 15.14 -3.48
C SER A 5 -16.65 16.15 -4.39
N CYS A 6 -17.29 16.60 -5.48
CA CYS A 6 -16.70 17.64 -6.34
C CYS A 6 -16.43 18.89 -5.49
N SER A 7 -15.18 19.33 -5.47
CA SER A 7 -14.79 20.52 -4.72
C SER A 7 -15.18 21.77 -5.50
N TYR A 8 -16.03 22.60 -4.92
CA TYR A 8 -16.51 23.83 -5.56
C TYR A 8 -15.79 25.01 -4.92
N ALA A 9 -15.07 25.77 -5.74
CA ALA A 9 -14.48 27.04 -5.31
C ALA A 9 -15.54 28.14 -5.38
N GLY A 10 -15.66 28.92 -4.32
CA GLY A 10 -16.57 30.07 -4.25
C GLY A 10 -16.56 30.68 -2.86
N CYS A 11 -17.24 31.81 -2.67
CA CYS A 11 -17.23 32.45 -1.37
C CYS A 11 -18.00 31.59 -0.33
N THR A 12 -17.32 31.15 0.72
CA THR A 12 -17.92 30.33 1.81
C THR A 12 -18.47 31.16 2.96
N ASP A 13 -18.25 32.49 2.95
CA ASP A 13 -18.76 33.42 3.93
C ASP A 13 -20.22 33.80 3.61
N SER A 14 -21.15 33.29 4.41
CA SER A 14 -22.60 33.51 4.26
C SER A 14 -23.05 34.96 4.46
N THR A 15 -22.16 35.83 4.94
CA THR A 15 -22.43 37.26 5.12
C THR A 15 -22.10 38.10 3.89
N LYS A 16 -21.49 37.50 2.85
CA LYS A 16 -21.10 38.19 1.62
C LYS A 16 -22.16 38.08 0.53
N SER A 17 -22.26 39.11 -0.28
CA SER A 17 -23.22 39.19 -1.40
C SER A 17 -22.96 38.15 -2.51
N ASN A 18 -21.75 37.61 -2.59
CA ASN A 18 -21.34 36.57 -3.54
C ASN A 18 -21.16 35.20 -2.87
N PHE A 19 -21.76 34.96 -1.70
CA PHE A 19 -21.79 33.65 -1.04
C PHE A 19 -22.31 32.55 -1.99
N ASP A 20 -21.58 31.43 -2.07
CA ASP A 20 -21.97 30.23 -2.79
C ASP A 20 -22.18 29.09 -1.79
N SER A 21 -23.45 28.71 -1.57
CA SER A 21 -23.82 27.62 -0.66
C SER A 21 -23.36 26.24 -1.10
N LYS A 22 -22.83 26.11 -2.33
CA LYS A 22 -22.22 24.89 -2.84
C LYS A 22 -20.71 24.90 -2.73
N ALA A 23 -20.08 26.04 -2.43
CA ALA A 23 -18.64 26.13 -2.26
C ALA A 23 -18.18 25.25 -1.09
N THR A 24 -17.20 24.39 -1.33
CA THR A 24 -16.56 23.56 -0.30
C THR A 24 -15.22 24.14 0.17
N PHE A 25 -14.71 25.19 -0.49
CA PHE A 25 -13.58 26.00 -0.03
C PHE A 25 -13.63 27.43 -0.62
N ASP A 26 -13.09 28.41 0.13
CA ASP A 26 -13.06 29.83 -0.26
C ASP A 26 -12.08 30.06 -1.43
N ASP A 27 -12.54 30.74 -2.48
CA ASP A 27 -11.73 31.10 -3.64
C ASP A 27 -10.93 32.40 -3.44
N GLY A 28 -11.05 33.03 -2.27
CA GLY A 28 -10.37 34.28 -1.91
C GLY A 28 -11.01 35.52 -2.57
N LEU A 29 -12.15 35.35 -3.24
CA LEU A 29 -12.91 36.43 -3.88
C LEU A 29 -14.10 36.88 -3.03
N CYS A 30 -14.15 36.52 -1.74
CA CYS A 30 -15.20 36.94 -0.79
C CYS A 30 -15.28 38.46 -0.53
N ALA A 31 -14.42 39.30 -1.11
CA ALA A 31 -14.51 40.75 -0.93
C ALA A 31 -13.72 41.53 -2.00
N SER A 32 -14.34 41.88 -3.14
CA SER A 32 -13.87 43.00 -3.99
C SER A 32 -14.84 43.32 -5.13
N GLY A 33 -15.82 44.21 -4.88
CA GLY A 33 -16.61 44.89 -5.92
C GLY A 33 -17.30 43.96 -6.93
N PRO A 34 -17.77 44.46 -8.10
CA PRO A 34 -18.19 43.62 -9.19
C PRO A 34 -16.95 42.93 -9.80
N GLY A 35 -16.39 41.97 -9.06
CA GLY A 35 -15.80 40.80 -9.68
C GLY A 35 -16.81 40.19 -10.65
N PRO A 36 -16.35 39.44 -11.65
CA PRO A 36 -17.24 38.96 -12.71
C PRO A 36 -18.43 38.28 -12.04
N GLY A 37 -19.64 38.78 -12.34
CA GLY A 37 -20.82 38.63 -11.51
C GLY A 37 -21.26 37.18 -11.25
N PRO A 38 -22.50 36.95 -10.79
CA PRO A 38 -23.00 35.61 -10.42
C PRO A 38 -22.98 34.56 -11.55
N ASP A 39 -22.50 34.94 -12.74
CA ASP A 39 -22.39 34.12 -13.94
C ASP A 39 -20.94 33.95 -14.48
N ARG A 40 -19.92 34.22 -13.67
CA ARG A 40 -18.65 33.51 -13.87
C ARG A 40 -18.41 32.62 -12.67
N ARG A 41 -19.07 31.45 -12.70
CA ARG A 41 -18.55 30.27 -12.03
C ARG A 41 -17.08 30.17 -12.44
N ARG A 42 -16.14 30.57 -11.58
CA ARG A 42 -14.78 30.05 -11.66
C ARG A 42 -14.87 28.63 -11.11
N LYS A 43 -15.60 27.80 -11.88
CA LYS A 43 -15.64 26.36 -11.76
C LYS A 43 -14.17 26.00 -11.73
N LEU A 44 -13.64 25.60 -10.58
CA LEU A 44 -12.31 25.04 -10.55
C LEU A 44 -12.45 23.77 -11.37
N THR A 45 -12.08 23.91 -12.63
CA THR A 45 -12.32 22.99 -13.74
C THR A 45 -11.49 21.74 -13.58
N ASP A 46 -10.60 21.71 -12.60
CA ASP A 46 -9.57 20.72 -12.41
C ASP A 46 -10.04 19.66 -11.42
N GLY A 47 -10.36 18.47 -11.94
CA GLY A 47 -10.78 17.33 -11.14
C GLY A 47 -10.53 16.02 -11.89
N CYS A 48 -10.78 14.89 -11.23
CA CYS A 48 -10.62 13.61 -11.86
C CYS A 48 -11.86 13.26 -12.71
N MET A 49 -11.72 13.23 -14.03
CA MET A 49 -12.77 12.74 -14.94
C MET A 49 -12.68 11.21 -15.22
N ASP A 50 -11.85 10.49 -14.46
CA ASP A 50 -11.73 9.03 -14.60
C ASP A 50 -12.78 8.31 -13.74
N PRO A 51 -13.71 7.54 -14.32
CA PRO A 51 -14.74 6.81 -13.58
C PRO A 51 -14.21 5.72 -12.64
N GLU A 52 -12.96 5.29 -12.79
CA GLU A 52 -12.32 4.31 -11.90
C GLU A 52 -11.69 4.95 -10.65
N ALA A 53 -11.56 6.28 -10.63
CA ALA A 53 -11.08 7.00 -9.47
C ALA A 53 -12.15 7.12 -8.37
N SER A 54 -11.73 7.03 -7.11
CA SER A 54 -12.60 7.20 -5.95
C SER A 54 -13.14 8.63 -5.83
N ASN A 55 -12.45 9.61 -6.40
CA ASN A 55 -12.90 11.01 -6.48
C ASN A 55 -13.35 11.42 -7.90
N TYR A 56 -13.89 10.47 -8.67
CA TYR A 56 -14.47 10.72 -9.98
C TYR A 56 -15.53 11.84 -9.94
N CYS A 57 -15.35 12.85 -10.78
CA CYS A 57 -16.29 13.95 -10.97
C CYS A 57 -16.62 14.06 -12.47
N SER A 58 -17.77 13.48 -12.87
CA SER A 58 -18.25 13.49 -14.26
C SER A 58 -18.55 14.90 -14.79
N THR A 59 -18.65 15.87 -13.88
CA THR A 59 -18.96 17.26 -14.20
C THR A 59 -17.72 18.14 -14.23
N ALA A 60 -16.50 17.61 -14.06
CA ALA A 60 -15.27 18.40 -14.09
C ALA A 60 -15.02 19.07 -15.46
N THR A 61 -14.25 20.16 -15.40
CA THR A 61 -13.91 21.08 -16.50
C THR A 61 -12.90 20.55 -17.52
N SER A 62 -11.95 19.87 -16.91
CA SER A 62 -10.59 19.59 -17.30
C SER A 62 -10.12 18.42 -16.43
N HIS A 63 -9.63 17.36 -17.07
CA HIS A 63 -9.14 16.18 -16.38
C HIS A 63 -7.70 16.44 -15.87
N GLN A 64 -7.52 16.52 -14.56
CA GLN A 64 -6.20 16.54 -13.93
C GLN A 64 -5.85 15.15 -13.41
N SER A 65 -5.11 14.37 -14.21
CA SER A 65 -4.76 12.98 -13.85
C SER A 65 -4.00 12.86 -12.53
N SER A 66 -3.20 13.87 -12.16
CA SER A 66 -2.48 13.92 -10.88
C SER A 66 -3.39 14.09 -9.67
N HIS A 67 -4.64 14.52 -9.87
CA HIS A 67 -5.62 14.70 -8.80
C HIS A 67 -6.55 13.49 -8.67
N CYS A 68 -6.43 12.48 -9.54
CA CYS A 68 -7.19 11.24 -9.43
C CYS A 68 -6.69 10.41 -8.26
N GLN A 69 -7.58 10.12 -7.33
CA GLN A 69 -7.35 9.18 -6.25
C GLN A 69 -7.90 7.84 -6.69
N TYR A 70 -7.05 6.82 -6.74
CA TYR A 70 -7.47 5.46 -7.05
C TYR A 70 -7.35 4.63 -5.80
N ASN A 71 -8.40 3.89 -5.46
CA ASN A 71 -8.32 2.89 -4.39
C ASN A 71 -7.63 1.65 -4.98
N ILE A 72 -6.30 1.66 -4.98
CA ILE A 72 -5.51 0.52 -5.43
C ILE A 72 -5.52 -0.53 -4.32
N VAL A 73 -6.14 -1.67 -4.61
CA VAL A 73 -6.19 -2.83 -3.72
C VAL A 73 -5.14 -3.83 -4.16
N GLY A 74 -4.28 -4.26 -3.23
CA GLY A 74 -3.19 -5.20 -3.50
C GLY A 74 -2.46 -5.55 -2.20
N CYS A 75 -1.51 -6.47 -2.25
CA CYS A 75 -0.78 -6.82 -1.04
C CYS A 75 0.06 -5.63 -0.55
N THR A 76 -0.15 -5.21 0.71
CA THR A 76 0.57 -4.07 1.31
C THR A 76 1.79 -4.50 2.13
N ASP A 77 1.98 -5.80 2.34
CA ASP A 77 3.12 -6.33 3.10
C ASP A 77 4.35 -6.49 2.20
N SER A 78 5.41 -5.75 2.51
CA SER A 78 6.69 -5.79 1.79
C SER A 78 7.43 -7.14 1.85
N ALA A 79 7.06 -8.03 2.76
CA ALA A 79 7.64 -9.38 2.87
C ALA A 79 6.98 -10.39 1.90
N ALA A 80 5.88 -10.03 1.24
CA ALA A 80 5.20 -10.89 0.27
C ALA A 80 5.81 -10.77 -1.14
N PHE A 81 5.76 -11.84 -1.92
CA PHE A 81 6.23 -11.86 -3.31
C PHE A 81 5.41 -10.96 -4.25
N ASN A 82 4.13 -10.79 -3.95
CA ASN A 82 3.20 -9.97 -4.72
C ASN A 82 2.93 -8.62 -4.05
N TYR A 83 3.88 -8.13 -3.24
CA TYR A 83 3.83 -6.80 -2.66
C TYR A 83 3.61 -5.73 -3.74
N LEU A 84 2.64 -4.85 -3.51
CA LEU A 84 2.32 -3.74 -4.38
C LEU A 84 2.47 -2.43 -3.62
N ALA A 85 3.58 -1.73 -3.82
CA ALA A 85 3.90 -0.50 -3.09
C ALA A 85 2.90 0.64 -3.28
N VAL A 86 2.14 0.62 -4.40
CA VAL A 86 1.09 1.61 -4.68
C VAL A 86 -0.27 1.24 -4.08
N ALA A 87 -0.42 0.04 -3.50
CA ALA A 87 -1.65 -0.38 -2.86
C ALA A 87 -1.91 0.45 -1.60
N GLN A 88 -3.12 0.99 -1.49
CA GLN A 88 -3.58 1.77 -0.33
C GLN A 88 -4.40 0.91 0.63
N GLN A 89 -4.88 -0.25 0.15
CA GLN A 89 -5.64 -1.20 0.93
C GLN A 89 -5.15 -2.62 0.63
N ASP A 90 -4.99 -3.41 1.69
CA ASP A 90 -4.61 -4.81 1.55
C ASP A 90 -5.71 -5.62 0.86
N SER A 91 -5.33 -6.41 -0.15
CA SER A 91 -6.23 -7.34 -0.81
C SER A 91 -6.50 -8.59 0.01
N GLY A 92 -5.69 -8.88 1.04
CA GLY A 92 -5.73 -10.14 1.79
C GLY A 92 -5.25 -11.34 0.97
N THR A 93 -4.68 -11.10 -0.21
CA THR A 93 -4.17 -12.13 -1.15
C THR A 93 -2.65 -12.15 -1.21
N CYS A 94 -1.98 -11.65 -0.17
CA CYS A 94 -0.52 -11.70 -0.05
C CYS A 94 0.02 -13.14 -0.12
N SER A 95 1.03 -13.36 -0.96
CA SER A 95 1.75 -14.61 -1.14
C SER A 95 3.12 -14.50 -0.49
N PHE A 96 3.33 -15.24 0.59
CA PHE A 96 4.55 -15.16 1.38
C PHE A 96 5.53 -16.29 1.07
N PRO A 97 6.85 -16.03 1.21
CA PRO A 97 7.84 -17.09 1.15
C PRO A 97 7.61 -18.12 2.26
N THR A 98 7.69 -19.40 1.89
CA THR A 98 7.87 -20.49 2.85
C THR A 98 9.33 -20.59 3.25
N TYR A 99 9.59 -20.58 4.56
CA TYR A 99 10.93 -20.73 5.11
C TYR A 99 11.19 -22.17 5.52
N GLY A 100 12.34 -22.70 5.17
CA GLY A 100 12.75 -24.05 5.53
C GLY A 100 14.08 -24.44 4.90
N CYS A 101 14.52 -25.67 5.13
CA CYS A 101 15.81 -26.10 4.63
C CYS A 101 15.70 -26.59 3.18
N THR A 102 16.20 -25.83 2.22
CA THR A 102 16.16 -26.20 0.78
C THR A 102 17.34 -27.10 0.36
N VAL A 103 18.13 -27.60 1.31
CA VAL A 103 19.33 -28.41 1.04
C VAL A 103 19.00 -29.91 1.16
N PRO A 104 19.05 -30.70 0.07
CA PRO A 104 18.62 -32.10 0.08
C PRO A 104 19.39 -33.02 1.04
N SER A 105 20.62 -32.67 1.41
CA SER A 105 21.44 -33.45 2.34
C SER A 105 21.19 -33.11 3.81
N ALA A 106 20.34 -32.14 4.12
CA ALA A 106 19.99 -31.80 5.49
C ALA A 106 18.91 -32.75 6.04
N ARG A 107 18.92 -32.99 7.36
CA ARG A 107 17.95 -33.85 8.05
C ARG A 107 16.51 -33.35 7.91
N ASN A 108 16.33 -32.04 7.91
CA ASN A 108 15.04 -31.37 7.84
C ASN A 108 14.81 -30.72 6.47
N PHE A 109 15.31 -31.35 5.40
CA PHE A 109 15.07 -30.90 4.04
C PHE A 109 13.56 -30.75 3.76
N ASP A 110 13.19 -29.58 3.27
CA ASP A 110 11.84 -29.21 2.86
C ASP A 110 11.89 -28.71 1.41
N SER A 111 11.36 -29.52 0.49
CA SER A 111 11.29 -29.18 -0.94
C SER A 111 10.23 -28.12 -1.26
N SER A 112 9.34 -27.81 -0.33
CA SER A 112 8.34 -26.75 -0.47
C SER A 112 8.84 -25.39 0.03
N ALA A 113 9.97 -25.37 0.74
CA ALA A 113 10.61 -24.13 1.18
C ALA A 113 11.17 -23.35 -0.01
N GLN A 114 10.93 -22.05 -0.01
CA GLN A 114 11.40 -21.12 -1.04
C GLN A 114 12.63 -20.34 -0.58
N ILE A 115 12.79 -20.16 0.74
CA ILE A 115 13.92 -19.45 1.35
C ILE A 115 14.63 -20.39 2.33
N LEU A 116 15.94 -20.53 2.13
CA LEU A 116 16.82 -21.35 2.94
C LEU A 116 16.91 -20.82 4.38
N LEU A 117 16.38 -21.58 5.33
CA LEU A 117 16.45 -21.26 6.76
C LEU A 117 16.45 -22.52 7.63
N GLY A 118 17.24 -22.51 8.70
CA GLY A 118 17.13 -23.49 9.78
C GLY A 118 17.56 -24.93 9.43
N CYS A 119 18.48 -25.12 8.48
CA CYS A 119 18.99 -26.46 8.16
C CYS A 119 19.69 -27.13 9.35
N GLN A 120 19.38 -28.41 9.53
CA GLN A 120 20.01 -29.29 10.51
C GLN A 120 20.84 -30.33 9.77
N TYR A 121 22.10 -30.46 10.18
CA TYR A 121 23.05 -31.41 9.59
C TYR A 121 23.47 -32.44 10.61
N ASP A 122 23.88 -33.60 10.11
CA ASP A 122 24.59 -34.58 10.89
C ASP A 122 25.92 -34.02 11.36
N VAL A 123 26.11 -34.00 12.67
CA VAL A 123 27.41 -33.69 13.28
C VAL A 123 27.95 -34.99 13.85
N THR A 124 29.11 -35.41 13.37
CA THR A 124 29.80 -36.62 13.86
C THR A 124 30.58 -36.34 15.13
N GLY A 125 30.63 -37.33 16.01
CA GLY A 125 31.45 -37.35 17.23
C GLY A 125 30.73 -38.05 18.38
N CYS A 126 31.33 -38.03 19.56
CA CYS A 126 30.74 -38.65 20.75
C CYS A 126 30.24 -37.60 21.74
N PRO A 127 29.00 -37.68 22.27
CA PRO A 127 28.53 -36.76 23.31
C PRO A 127 29.19 -36.98 24.69
N ASP A 128 29.97 -38.06 24.86
CA ASP A 128 30.70 -38.32 26.11
C ASP A 128 31.93 -37.42 26.19
N SER A 129 31.95 -36.54 27.21
CA SER A 129 33.09 -35.66 27.54
C SER A 129 34.44 -36.36 27.74
N ARG A 130 34.44 -37.69 27.89
CA ARG A 130 35.63 -38.53 28.05
C ARG A 130 36.15 -39.13 26.75
N ALA A 131 35.40 -39.01 25.65
CA ALA A 131 35.80 -39.52 24.35
C ALA A 131 36.83 -38.59 23.67
N VAL A 132 37.73 -39.17 22.87
CA VAL A 132 38.78 -38.43 22.15
C VAL A 132 38.19 -37.53 21.06
N ASN A 133 37.07 -37.95 20.48
CA ASN A 133 36.24 -37.23 19.51
C ASN A 133 35.03 -36.54 20.18
N TYR A 134 35.13 -36.14 21.45
CA TYR A 134 34.03 -35.50 22.16
C TYR A 134 33.50 -34.28 21.39
N ASN A 135 32.19 -34.29 21.12
CA ASN A 135 31.48 -33.17 20.52
C ASN A 135 30.07 -33.09 21.09
N LEU A 136 29.79 -32.05 21.87
CA LEU A 136 28.49 -31.82 22.50
C LEU A 136 27.35 -31.62 21.49
N ALA A 137 27.68 -31.19 20.27
CA ALA A 137 26.73 -31.02 19.18
C ALA A 137 26.59 -32.29 18.32
N ALA A 138 27.32 -33.37 18.63
CA ALA A 138 27.24 -34.61 17.87
C ALA A 138 25.83 -35.18 17.89
N SER A 139 25.33 -35.45 16.70
CA SER A 139 24.01 -36.03 16.45
C SER A 139 24.12 -37.43 15.82
N ILE A 140 25.34 -37.87 15.50
CA ILE A 140 25.72 -39.20 15.05
C ILE A 140 27.02 -39.61 15.76
N ASP A 141 27.02 -40.76 16.41
CA ASP A 141 28.22 -41.41 16.95
C ASP A 141 29.02 -42.02 15.79
N ASP A 142 30.25 -41.56 15.58
CA ASP A 142 31.13 -42.04 14.53
C ASP A 142 31.92 -43.30 14.91
N SER A 143 31.69 -43.84 16.12
CA SER A 143 32.31 -45.08 16.61
C SER A 143 33.85 -45.08 16.61
N THR A 144 34.47 -43.89 16.58
CA THR A 144 35.92 -43.67 16.70
C THR A 144 36.25 -42.76 17.87
#